data_AF-A0A7W0PIR3-F1
#
_entry.id   AF-A0A7W0PIR3-F1
#
_cell.length_a   1.000
_cell.length_b   1.000
_cell.length_c   1.000
_cell.angle_alpha   90.00
_cell.angle_beta   90.00
_cell.angle_gamma   90.00
#
_symmetry.space_group_name_H-M   'P 1'
#
loop_
_entity.id
_entity.type
_entity.pdbx_description
1 polymer ?
#
loop_
_entity_poly.entity_id
_entity_poly.type
_entity_poly.pdbx_seq_one_letter_code
_entity_poly.pdbx_strand_id
1 'polypeptide(L)'
;MDPEPRRGAAVLSDLDLESGEELWDDDDSADHSGWFCVRTDPFPCPAPGCPFVADFMTAAHLVLVWEERDDPNLLWHAQRAKEVSRNPRIVPYEGGFGPSASYYAWEAAGRPVHGVKGKAAR
;
A
#
# COMPACT_ATOMS: atom_id res chain seq x y z
N MET A 1 -4.84 36.17 -17.43
CA MET A 1 -4.67 36.98 -16.21
C MET A 1 -4.73 36.00 -15.07
N ASP A 2 -3.60 35.72 -14.44
CA ASP A 2 -3.53 34.79 -13.32
C ASP A 2 -3.99 35.48 -12.03
N PRO A 3 -4.75 34.80 -11.14
CA PRO A 3 -5.19 35.40 -9.89
C PRO A 3 -4.03 35.47 -8.88
N GLU A 4 -3.73 36.67 -8.37
CA GLU A 4 -2.68 36.85 -7.36
C GLU A 4 -2.95 36.00 -6.09
N PRO A 5 -1.98 35.18 -5.63
CA PRO A 5 -2.16 34.30 -4.48
C PRO A 5 -2.20 35.10 -3.17
N ARG A 6 -3.31 34.94 -2.43
CA ARG A 6 -3.55 35.61 -1.14
C ARG A 6 -2.94 34.79 -0.01
N ARG A 7 -2.23 35.41 0.95
CA ARG A 7 -1.73 34.71 2.14
C ARG A 7 -2.88 33.99 2.87
N GLY A 8 -2.75 32.68 3.06
CA GLY A 8 -3.76 31.83 3.70
C GLY A 8 -4.73 31.14 2.74
N ALA A 9 -4.68 31.41 1.43
CA ALA A 9 -5.39 30.64 0.41
C ALA A 9 -4.44 29.67 -0.28
N ALA A 10 -4.72 28.37 -0.17
CA ALA A 10 -4.08 27.38 -1.04
C ALA A 10 -4.67 27.52 -2.44
N VAL A 11 -3.86 27.96 -3.40
CA VAL A 11 -4.17 27.80 -4.82
C VAL A 11 -3.83 26.35 -5.15
N LEU A 12 -4.86 25.50 -5.18
CA LEU A 12 -4.77 24.22 -5.87
C LEU A 12 -4.78 24.55 -7.36
N SER A 13 -3.60 24.68 -7.96
CA SER A 13 -3.48 24.54 -9.40
C SER A 13 -3.97 23.15 -9.78
N ASP A 14 -4.83 23.06 -10.80
CA ASP A 14 -5.13 21.83 -11.54
C ASP A 14 -3.83 21.33 -12.19
N LEU A 15 -2.96 20.73 -11.37
CA LEU A 15 -1.88 19.88 -11.80
C LEU A 15 -2.53 18.59 -12.25
N ASP A 16 -2.78 18.57 -13.56
CA ASP A 16 -3.08 17.44 -14.41
C ASP A 16 -2.94 16.10 -13.67
N LEU A 17 -4.09 15.55 -13.26
CA LEU A 17 -4.20 14.16 -12.83
C LEU A 17 -4.08 13.27 -14.09
N GLU A 18 -2.91 13.30 -14.73
CA GLU A 18 -2.55 12.36 -15.78
C GLU A 18 -2.70 10.97 -15.18
N SER A 19 -3.70 10.24 -15.67
CA SER A 19 -3.99 8.87 -15.25
C SER A 19 -2.97 7.91 -15.87
N GLY A 20 -1.70 8.10 -15.52
CA GLY A 20 -0.64 7.13 -15.71
C GLY A 20 -0.91 5.95 -14.78
N GLU A 21 -1.64 4.95 -15.28
CA GLU A 21 -1.78 3.64 -14.64
C GLU A 21 -0.45 2.87 -14.75
N GLU A 22 0.61 3.41 -14.17
CA GLU A 22 1.92 2.79 -14.13
C GLU A 22 1.87 1.60 -13.18
N LEU A 23 1.70 0.41 -13.74
CA LEU A 23 1.81 -0.85 -13.01
C LEU A 23 3.21 -0.95 -12.43
N TRP A 24 3.34 -0.74 -11.12
CA TRP A 24 4.56 -1.07 -10.41
C TRP A 24 4.73 -2.59 -10.40
N ASP A 25 5.73 -3.11 -11.13
CA ASP A 25 6.03 -4.53 -11.22
C ASP A 25 7.01 -4.95 -10.12
N ASP A 26 6.68 -6.05 -9.43
CA ASP A 26 7.41 -6.58 -8.29
C ASP A 26 8.62 -7.42 -8.75
N ASP A 27 9.64 -6.75 -9.30
CA ASP A 27 10.96 -7.37 -9.56
C ASP A 27 11.73 -7.63 -8.25
N ASP A 28 11.28 -7.03 -7.14
CA ASP A 28 11.81 -7.25 -5.78
C ASP A 28 11.15 -8.47 -5.09
N SER A 29 11.25 -9.62 -5.77
CA SER A 29 10.89 -10.95 -5.27
C SER A 29 11.84 -11.42 -4.13
N ALA A 30 12.22 -10.52 -3.23
CA ALA A 30 12.96 -10.82 -2.03
C ALA A 30 12.13 -11.72 -1.10
N ASP A 31 12.79 -12.73 -0.54
CA ASP A 31 12.17 -13.58 0.48
C ASP A 31 12.13 -12.82 1.82
N HIS A 32 11.05 -12.05 2.00
CA HIS A 32 10.78 -11.30 3.23
C HIS A 32 10.39 -12.21 4.42
N SER A 33 10.59 -13.53 4.35
CA SER A 33 10.27 -14.45 5.45
C SER A 33 10.95 -14.03 6.77
N GLY A 34 10.15 -13.92 7.83
CA GLY A 34 10.62 -13.48 9.14
C GLY A 34 10.54 -11.96 9.38
N TRP A 35 10.23 -11.17 8.36
CA TRP A 35 9.80 -9.77 8.52
C TRP A 35 8.39 -9.73 9.14
N PHE A 36 7.83 -8.54 9.34
CA PHE A 36 6.51 -8.33 9.95
C PHE A 36 5.54 -7.65 9.01
N CYS A 37 4.27 -8.03 9.08
CA CYS A 37 3.17 -7.38 8.38
C CYS A 37 1.98 -7.14 9.33
N VAL A 38 1.03 -6.33 8.87
CA VAL A 38 -0.22 -6.06 9.60
C VAL A 38 -1.34 -6.90 9.01
N ARG A 39 -1.75 -7.96 9.72
CA ARG A 39 -2.99 -8.68 9.43
C ARG A 39 -4.19 -7.84 9.88
N THR A 40 -5.29 -7.87 9.14
CA THR A 40 -6.55 -7.18 9.46
C THR A 40 -7.74 -8.12 9.33
N ASP A 41 -8.93 -7.64 9.71
CA ASP A 41 -10.17 -8.22 9.19
C ASP A 41 -10.25 -8.03 7.65
N PRO A 42 -10.97 -8.89 6.91
CA PRO A 42 -10.99 -8.85 5.43
C PRO A 42 -11.48 -7.52 4.88
N PHE A 43 -10.73 -6.92 3.96
CA PHE A 43 -11.03 -5.62 3.38
C PHE A 43 -11.06 -5.68 1.84
N PRO A 44 -12.20 -5.36 1.19
CA PRO A 44 -12.27 -5.34 -0.27
C PRO A 44 -11.44 -4.20 -0.85
N CYS A 45 -10.81 -4.44 -2.00
CA CYS A 45 -10.10 -3.41 -2.73
C CYS A 45 -11.06 -2.28 -3.15
N PRO A 46 -10.72 -0.99 -2.90
CA PRO A 46 -11.58 0.13 -3.26
C PRO A 46 -11.61 0.43 -4.76
N ALA A 47 -10.73 -0.19 -5.56
CA ALA A 47 -10.67 0.00 -7.00
C ALA A 47 -11.94 -0.54 -7.69
N PRO A 48 -12.65 0.25 -8.53
CA PRO A 48 -13.88 -0.18 -9.17
C PRO A 48 -13.74 -1.49 -9.96
N GLY A 49 -14.56 -2.48 -9.66
CA GLY A 49 -14.56 -3.78 -10.33
C GLY A 49 -13.42 -4.72 -9.93
N CYS A 50 -12.57 -4.36 -8.97
CA CYS A 50 -11.55 -5.28 -8.45
C CYS A 50 -12.16 -6.30 -7.48
N PRO A 51 -12.01 -7.63 -7.71
CA PRO A 51 -12.55 -8.67 -6.83
C PRO A 51 -11.63 -9.00 -5.64
N PHE A 52 -10.49 -8.31 -5.49
CA PHE A 52 -9.50 -8.61 -4.46
C PHE A 52 -10.01 -8.25 -3.06
N VAL A 53 -9.79 -9.15 -2.10
CA VAL A 53 -10.09 -8.95 -0.68
C VAL A 53 -8.82 -9.24 0.11
N ALA A 54 -8.37 -8.27 0.88
CA ALA A 54 -7.12 -8.32 1.63
C ALA A 54 -7.36 -8.70 3.10
N ASP A 55 -6.78 -9.82 3.54
CA ASP A 55 -6.66 -10.18 4.96
C ASP A 55 -5.48 -9.47 5.66
N PHE A 56 -4.69 -8.73 4.89
CA PHE A 56 -3.50 -8.01 5.35
C PHE A 56 -3.56 -6.55 4.89
N MET A 57 -2.66 -5.73 5.45
CA MET A 57 -2.37 -4.44 4.86
C MET A 57 -1.59 -4.62 3.57
N THR A 58 -2.16 -4.08 2.48
CA THR A 58 -1.58 -4.17 1.14
C THR A 58 -1.51 -2.81 0.48
N ALA A 59 -0.52 -2.62 -0.38
CA ALA A 59 -0.53 -1.59 -1.42
C ALA A 59 -0.28 -2.27 -2.77
N ALA A 60 -0.96 -1.85 -3.84
CA ALA A 60 -0.89 -2.52 -5.15
C ALA A 60 -1.09 -4.06 -5.07
N HIS A 61 -2.00 -4.52 -4.21
CA HIS A 61 -2.25 -5.94 -3.86
C HIS A 61 -1.07 -6.73 -3.25
N LEU A 62 0.08 -6.09 -3.03
CA LEU A 62 1.25 -6.67 -2.38
C LEU A 62 1.14 -6.46 -0.86
N VAL A 63 1.42 -7.50 -0.08
CA VAL A 63 1.45 -7.42 1.39
C VAL A 63 2.60 -6.50 1.80
N LEU A 64 2.30 -5.41 2.52
CA LEU A 64 3.34 -4.53 3.03
C LEU A 64 4.08 -5.20 4.20
N VAL A 65 5.41 -5.19 4.11
CA VAL A 65 6.31 -5.81 5.10
C VAL A 65 7.38 -4.83 5.60
N TRP A 66 7.81 -5.03 6.83
CA TRP A 66 8.87 -4.28 7.52
C TRP A 66 9.80 -5.25 8.27
N GLU A 67 11.10 -4.99 8.29
CA GLU A 67 12.08 -5.86 8.94
C GLU A 67 11.92 -5.89 10.47
N GLU A 68 11.66 -4.73 11.09
CA GLU A 68 11.50 -4.60 12.54
C GLU A 68 10.02 -4.63 12.97
N ARG A 69 9.73 -5.33 14.07
CA ARG A 69 8.36 -5.53 14.58
C ARG A 69 7.73 -4.25 15.14
N ASP A 70 8.56 -3.38 15.70
CA ASP A 70 8.24 -2.11 16.32
C ASP A 70 8.63 -0.90 15.46
N ASP A 71 8.85 -1.13 14.15
CA ASP A 71 9.04 -0.08 13.15
C ASP A 71 7.94 1.01 13.27
N PRO A 72 8.30 2.30 13.38
CA PRO A 72 7.32 3.38 13.58
C PRO A 72 6.26 3.49 12.48
N ASN A 73 6.62 3.20 11.22
CA ASN A 73 5.69 3.22 10.09
C ASN A 73 4.72 2.04 10.18
N LEU A 74 5.21 0.84 10.52
CA LEU A 74 4.35 -0.33 10.78
C LEU A 74 3.34 -0.03 11.90
N LEU A 75 3.80 0.51 13.02
CA LEU A 75 2.94 0.85 14.16
C LEU A 75 1.91 1.94 13.82
N TRP A 76 2.31 2.97 13.06
CA TRP A 76 1.41 4.02 12.58
C TRP A 76 0.32 3.46 11.66
N HIS A 77 0.70 2.60 10.72
CA HIS A 77 -0.21 1.94 9.79
C HIS A 77 -1.20 1.01 10.51
N ALA A 78 -0.72 0.22 11.47
CA ALA A 78 -1.58 -0.59 12.34
C ALA A 78 -2.57 0.29 13.12
N GLN A 79 -2.12 1.41 13.71
CA GLN A 79 -3.01 2.33 14.40
C GLN A 79 -4.09 2.94 13.46
N ARG A 80 -3.75 3.27 12.21
CA ARG A 80 -4.72 3.74 11.20
C ARG A 80 -5.77 2.67 10.84
N ALA A 81 -5.36 1.41 10.68
CA ALA A 81 -6.29 0.30 10.48
C ALA A 81 -7.23 0.11 11.69
N LYS A 82 -6.75 0.37 12.91
CA LYS A 82 -7.55 0.30 14.14
C LYS A 82 -8.61 1.40 14.20
N GLU A 83 -8.28 2.62 13.76
CA GLU A 83 -9.20 3.78 13.73
C GLU A 83 -10.42 3.54 12.81
N VAL A 84 -10.24 2.75 11.75
CA VAL A 84 -11.34 2.29 10.87
C VAL A 84 -11.87 0.89 11.24
N SER A 85 -11.64 0.44 12.46
CA SER A 85 -12.16 -0.82 13.03
C SER A 85 -11.77 -2.11 12.29
N ARG A 86 -10.63 -2.14 11.56
CA ARG A 86 -10.13 -3.33 10.84
C ARG A 86 -9.33 -4.33 11.72
N ASN A 87 -9.47 -4.28 13.05
CA ASN A 87 -8.89 -5.24 14.01
C ASN A 87 -7.41 -5.66 13.73
N PRO A 88 -6.47 -4.70 13.63
CA PRO A 88 -5.12 -4.98 13.19
C PRO A 88 -4.32 -5.84 14.18
N ARG A 89 -3.50 -6.73 13.63
CA ARG A 89 -2.59 -7.63 14.35
C ARG A 89 -1.23 -7.62 13.64
N ILE A 90 -0.17 -7.27 14.37
CA ILE A 90 1.21 -7.38 13.88
C ILE A 90 1.63 -8.85 13.99
N VAL A 91 2.01 -9.46 12.88
CA VAL A 91 2.40 -10.86 12.77
C VAL A 91 3.69 -11.00 11.95
N PRO A 92 4.50 -12.05 12.17
CA PRO A 92 5.55 -12.41 11.22
C PRO A 92 4.93 -12.69 9.85
N TYR A 93 5.60 -12.26 8.79
CA TYR A 93 5.25 -12.54 7.43
C TYR A 93 5.76 -13.92 7.01
N GLU A 94 4.91 -14.66 6.32
CA GLU A 94 5.21 -15.95 5.69
C GLU A 94 4.88 -15.84 4.20
N GLY A 95 5.74 -16.34 3.30
CA GLY A 95 5.52 -16.28 1.86
C GLY A 95 4.24 -16.98 1.35
N GLY A 96 3.54 -17.72 2.22
CA GLY A 96 2.21 -18.25 1.95
C GLY A 96 1.07 -17.23 2.02
N PHE A 97 1.31 -16.00 2.49
CA PHE A 97 0.28 -14.96 2.62
C PHE A 97 -0.03 -14.24 1.29
N GLY A 98 0.85 -14.34 0.30
CA GLY A 98 0.73 -13.67 -0.99
C GLY A 98 2.09 -13.13 -1.47
N PRO A 99 2.14 -12.36 -2.56
CA PRO A 99 3.32 -11.54 -2.89
C PRO A 99 3.41 -10.33 -1.94
N SER A 100 4.63 -9.82 -1.72
CA SER A 100 4.91 -8.82 -0.68
C SER A 100 5.91 -7.77 -1.11
N ALA A 101 5.75 -6.56 -0.61
CA ALA A 101 6.62 -5.42 -0.86
C ALA A 101 7.12 -4.81 0.45
N SER A 102 8.43 -4.55 0.54
CA SER A 102 8.97 -3.69 1.59
C SER A 102 8.27 -2.32 1.56
N TYR A 103 7.82 -1.83 2.71
CA TYR A 103 7.23 -0.50 2.84
C TYR A 103 8.11 0.59 2.21
N TYR A 104 9.42 0.48 2.42
CA TYR A 104 10.40 1.45 1.92
C TYR A 104 10.61 1.36 0.41
N ALA A 105 10.47 0.17 -0.19
CA ALA A 105 10.47 0.00 -1.65
C ALA A 105 9.21 0.63 -2.27
N TRP A 106 8.04 0.38 -1.69
CA TRP A 106 6.77 1.01 -2.09
C TRP A 106 6.81 2.53 -1.95
N GLU A 107 7.39 3.05 -0.87
CA GLU A 107 7.54 4.49 -0.65
C GLU A 107 8.50 5.12 -1.68
N ALA A 108 9.65 4.47 -1.94
CA ALA A 108 10.62 4.89 -2.96
C ALA A 108 10.05 4.85 -4.40
N ALA A 109 9.14 3.91 -4.68
CA ALA A 109 8.40 3.82 -5.94
C ALA A 109 7.32 4.91 -6.11
N GLY A 110 7.23 5.89 -5.21
CA GLY A 110 6.25 6.97 -5.29
C GLY A 110 4.87 6.61 -4.72
N ARG A 111 4.79 5.54 -3.91
CA ARG A 111 3.57 5.06 -3.23
C ARG A 111 2.46 4.61 -4.20
N PRO A 112 2.76 3.73 -5.18
CA PRO A 112 1.78 3.26 -6.16
C PRO A 112 0.59 2.59 -5.47
N VAL A 113 -0.62 2.98 -5.89
CA VAL A 113 -1.88 2.40 -5.38
C VAL A 113 -2.36 1.20 -6.22
N HIS A 114 -1.78 1.00 -7.42
CA HIS A 114 -2.19 -0.04 -8.37
C HIS A 114 -1.00 -0.86 -8.91
N GLY A 115 -1.29 -2.14 -9.15
CA GLY A 115 -0.38 -3.23 -9.52
C GLY A 115 -0.96 -4.56 -9.01
N VAL A 116 -0.39 -5.73 -9.30
CA VAL A 116 0.27 -6.13 -10.56
C VAL A 116 -0.76 -6.90 -11.40
N LYS A 117 -0.60 -6.98 -12.73
CA LYS A 117 -1.31 -7.96 -13.56
C LYS A 117 -0.76 -9.36 -13.26
N GLY A 118 -1.27 -9.98 -12.19
CA GLY A 118 -0.80 -11.28 -11.71
C GLY A 118 -0.65 -12.30 -12.84
N LYS A 119 0.43 -13.09 -12.79
CA LYS A 119 0.75 -14.14 -13.77
C LYS A 119 -0.53 -14.91 -14.13
N ALA A 120 -0.99 -14.76 -15.37
CA ALA A 120 -2.04 -15.61 -15.89
C ALA A 120 -1.57 -17.06 -15.75
N ALA A 121 -2.27 -17.84 -14.92
CA ALA A 121 -1.98 -19.24 -14.74
C ALA A 121 -1.99 -19.94 -16.11
N ARG A 122 -0.89 -20.61 -16.43
CA ARG A 122 -0.69 -21.39 -17.66
C ARG A 122 -0.85 -22.87 -17.38
#